data_AF-A0A538TVQ2-F1
#
_entry.id   AF-A0A538TVQ2-F1
#
_cell.length_a   1.000
_cell.length_b   1.000
_cell.length_c   1.000
_cell.angle_alpha   90.00
_cell.angle_beta   90.00
_cell.angle_gamma   90.00
#
_symmetry.space_group_name_H-M   'P 1'
#
loop_
_entity.id
_entity.type
_entity.pdbx_description
1 polymer ?
#
loop_
_entity_poly.entity_id
_entity_poly.type
_entity_poly.pdbx_seq_one_letter_code
_entity_poly.pdbx_strand_id
1 'polypeptide(L)'
;HQIRSVIDAERQLSRDLGRDAGRDEVATHLNLTVARVDRILQFKMMELSLDETTGDRSDVPLRDRIADGSTPSPETALIRAEARASVRAALRTLGERERRVLADRFGLRGGRARSLREIGAELGLSREAIRLIEKRAKDKLRRIVRGRSGRPGPRPRPDVHGVASGPRRPDPDHALLMRRTSGARNRHAARIFFQSATRSTRGGAGPVPASSAIRQ
;
A
#
# COMPACT_ATOMS: atom_id res chain seq x y z
N HIS A 1 -45.73 -8.60 10.34
CA HIS A 1 -47.04 -9.08 9.83
C HIS A 1 -46.98 -10.54 9.40
N GLN A 2 -46.13 -10.92 8.43
CA GLN A 2 -46.07 -12.30 7.90
C GLN A 2 -45.62 -13.36 8.93
N ILE A 3 -44.81 -13.02 9.93
CA ILE A 3 -44.39 -13.97 10.99
C ILE A 3 -45.59 -14.44 11.82
N ARG A 4 -46.45 -13.51 12.27
CA ARG A 4 -47.66 -13.86 13.06
C ARG A 4 -48.63 -14.71 12.25
N SER A 5 -48.85 -14.37 10.98
CA SER A 5 -49.71 -15.15 10.08
C SER A 5 -49.23 -16.60 9.90
N VAL A 6 -47.92 -16.83 9.82
CA VAL A 6 -47.35 -18.19 9.76
C VAL A 6 -47.56 -18.95 11.07
N ILE A 7 -47.36 -18.28 12.22
CA ILE A 7 -47.58 -18.88 13.55
C ILE A 7 -49.05 -19.24 13.79
N ASP A 8 -49.97 -18.37 13.37
CA ASP A 8 -51.41 -18.58 13.55
C ASP A 8 -51.90 -19.72 12.65
N ALA A 9 -51.42 -19.79 11.40
CA ALA A 9 -51.71 -20.89 10.49
C ALA A 9 -51.14 -22.24 10.98
N GLU A 10 -49.91 -22.26 11.50
CA GLU A 10 -49.30 -23.44 12.11
C GLU A 10 -50.16 -23.95 13.28
N ARG A 11 -50.56 -23.05 14.20
CA ARG A 11 -51.44 -23.41 15.33
C ARG A 11 -52.82 -23.88 14.91
N GLN A 12 -53.38 -23.30 13.86
CA GLN A 12 -54.70 -23.68 13.37
C GLN A 12 -54.66 -25.05 12.70
N LEU A 13 -53.71 -25.29 11.81
CA LEU A 13 -53.51 -26.59 11.18
C LEU A 13 -53.16 -27.67 12.20
N SER A 14 -52.36 -27.38 13.22
CA SER A 14 -52.05 -28.36 14.26
C SER A 14 -53.28 -28.75 15.09
N ARG A 15 -54.23 -27.82 15.29
CA ARG A 15 -55.52 -28.12 15.93
C ARG A 15 -56.42 -28.97 15.04
N ASP A 16 -56.50 -28.65 13.75
CA ASP A 16 -57.38 -29.33 12.80
C ASP A 16 -56.86 -30.75 12.47
N LEU A 17 -55.54 -30.94 12.41
CA LEU A 17 -54.89 -32.22 12.07
C LEU A 17 -54.61 -33.10 13.31
N GLY A 18 -54.72 -32.56 14.52
CA GLY A 18 -54.40 -33.27 15.76
C GLY A 18 -52.93 -33.68 15.92
N ARG A 19 -52.04 -33.14 15.08
CA ARG A 19 -50.58 -33.35 15.07
C ARG A 19 -49.90 -32.06 14.63
N ASP A 20 -48.59 -31.96 14.82
CA ASP A 20 -47.83 -30.82 14.32
C ASP A 20 -47.95 -30.68 12.78
N ALA A 21 -48.24 -29.45 12.34
CA ALA A 21 -48.37 -29.10 10.92
C ALA A 21 -47.01 -29.09 10.22
N GLY A 22 -46.93 -29.73 9.05
CA GLY A 22 -45.74 -29.71 8.21
C GLY A 22 -45.54 -28.37 7.52
N ARG A 23 -44.28 -28.04 7.17
CA ARG A 23 -43.95 -26.78 6.49
C ARG A 23 -44.63 -26.64 5.12
N ASP A 24 -44.81 -27.76 4.42
CA ASP A 24 -45.51 -27.81 3.13
C ASP A 24 -47.02 -27.54 3.28
N GLU A 25 -47.61 -27.99 4.38
CA GLU A 25 -49.04 -27.81 4.71
C GLU A 25 -49.31 -26.34 5.06
N VAL A 26 -48.44 -25.72 5.86
CA VAL A 26 -48.50 -24.29 6.20
C VAL A 26 -48.27 -23.41 4.96
N ALA A 27 -47.33 -23.79 4.09
CA ALA A 27 -47.07 -23.09 2.84
C ALA A 27 -48.30 -23.12 1.91
N THR A 28 -48.94 -24.29 1.79
CA THR A 28 -50.16 -24.47 0.99
C THR A 28 -51.32 -23.64 1.56
N HIS A 29 -51.54 -23.68 2.88
CA HIS A 29 -52.62 -22.96 3.54
C HIS A 29 -52.50 -21.43 3.38
N LEU A 30 -51.27 -20.91 3.37
CA LEU A 30 -50.99 -19.47 3.23
C LEU A 30 -50.73 -19.02 1.78
N ASN A 31 -50.82 -19.93 0.79
CA ASN A 31 -50.42 -19.69 -0.60
C ASN A 31 -49.00 -19.10 -0.72
N LEU A 32 -48.07 -19.62 0.09
CA LEU A 32 -46.65 -19.26 0.10
C LEU A 32 -45.81 -20.42 -0.41
N THR A 33 -44.56 -20.13 -0.78
CA THR A 33 -43.59 -21.18 -1.05
C THR A 33 -43.00 -21.71 0.27
N VAL A 34 -42.63 -22.99 0.30
CA VAL A 34 -41.96 -23.62 1.45
C VAL A 34 -40.71 -22.85 1.86
N ALA A 35 -39.91 -22.43 0.86
CA ALA A 35 -38.73 -21.59 1.08
C ALA A 35 -39.04 -20.23 1.73
N ARG A 36 -40.23 -19.66 1.49
CA ARG A 36 -40.67 -18.42 2.13
C ARG A 36 -41.08 -18.67 3.58
N VAL A 37 -41.78 -19.77 3.85
CA VAL A 37 -42.13 -20.21 5.22
C VAL A 37 -40.85 -20.48 6.02
N ASP A 38 -39.88 -21.19 5.46
CA ASP A 38 -38.58 -21.44 6.08
C ASP A 38 -37.84 -20.16 6.45
N ARG A 39 -37.76 -19.20 5.52
CA ARG A 39 -37.14 -17.90 5.81
C ARG A 39 -37.88 -17.17 6.93
N ILE A 40 -39.20 -17.18 6.94
CA ILE A 40 -40.01 -16.54 7.98
C ILE A 40 -39.78 -17.20 9.35
N LEU A 41 -39.73 -18.54 9.40
CA LEU A 41 -39.45 -19.30 10.61
C LEU A 41 -38.01 -19.13 11.10
N GLN A 42 -37.04 -18.87 10.21
CA GLN A 42 -35.69 -18.48 10.62
C GLN A 42 -35.68 -17.13 11.35
N PHE A 43 -36.55 -16.19 10.98
CA PHE A 43 -36.70 -14.92 11.71
C PHE A 43 -37.44 -15.08 13.05
N LYS A 44 -38.26 -16.11 13.24
CA LYS A 44 -38.89 -16.47 14.53
C LYS A 44 -37.83 -16.75 15.60
N MET A 45 -36.70 -17.34 15.23
CA MET A 45 -35.56 -17.56 16.13
C MET A 45 -34.82 -16.27 16.52
N MET A 46 -35.11 -15.14 15.87
CA MET A 46 -34.41 -13.87 16.10
C MET A 46 -35.10 -13.01 17.18
N GLU A 47 -36.36 -13.30 17.53
CA GLU A 47 -37.10 -12.61 18.60
C GLU A 47 -36.93 -13.35 19.94
N LEU A 48 -35.68 -13.51 20.40
CA LEU A 48 -35.43 -13.89 21.79
C LEU A 48 -35.46 -12.63 22.65
N SER A 49 -36.13 -12.70 23.80
CA SER A 49 -36.12 -11.59 24.75
C SER A 49 -34.71 -11.44 25.32
N LEU A 50 -34.13 -10.25 25.19
CA LEU A 50 -32.84 -9.94 25.80
C LEU A 50 -32.91 -9.84 27.33
N ASP A 51 -34.13 -9.79 27.88
CA ASP A 51 -34.38 -9.77 29.32
C ASP A 51 -34.55 -11.18 29.91
N GLU A 52 -34.58 -12.22 29.07
CA GLU A 52 -34.66 -13.59 29.52
C GLU A 52 -33.34 -14.04 30.15
N THR A 53 -33.41 -14.59 31.35
CA THR A 53 -32.26 -15.18 32.05
C THR A 53 -32.05 -16.59 31.52
N THR A 54 -30.95 -16.84 30.80
CA THR A 54 -30.60 -18.18 30.31
C THR A 54 -29.58 -18.86 31.24
N GLY A 55 -29.99 -19.96 31.89
CA GLY A 55 -29.11 -20.92 32.59
C GLY A 55 -29.36 -21.08 34.10
N ASP A 56 -29.22 -22.31 34.61
CA ASP A 56 -29.62 -22.77 35.95
C ASP A 56 -28.94 -22.09 37.17
N ARG A 57 -28.03 -21.12 37.00
CA ARG A 57 -27.29 -20.48 38.11
C ARG A 57 -26.89 -19.01 37.89
N SER A 58 -27.47 -18.30 36.92
CA SER A 58 -27.16 -16.87 36.76
C SER A 58 -28.40 -16.03 36.51
N ASP A 59 -28.69 -15.10 37.43
CA ASP A 59 -29.73 -14.06 37.30
C ASP A 59 -29.37 -12.97 36.26
N VAL A 60 -28.34 -13.20 35.46
CA VAL A 60 -27.83 -12.24 34.48
C VAL A 60 -28.64 -12.38 33.19
N PRO A 61 -29.34 -11.32 32.75
CA PRO A 61 -30.15 -11.34 31.55
C PRO A 61 -29.26 -11.43 30.31
N LEU A 62 -29.83 -11.96 29.22
CA LEU A 62 -29.11 -12.15 27.96
C LEU A 62 -28.48 -10.84 27.43
N ARG A 63 -29.12 -9.69 27.62
CA ARG A 63 -28.61 -8.36 27.24
C ARG A 63 -27.23 -8.04 27.82
N ASP A 64 -26.94 -8.49 29.04
CA ASP A 64 -25.72 -8.16 29.76
C ASP A 64 -24.56 -9.10 29.39
N ARG A 65 -24.84 -10.19 28.65
CA ARG A 65 -23.86 -11.17 28.18
C ARG A 65 -23.44 -10.93 26.72
N ILE A 66 -24.17 -10.08 25.99
CA ILE A 66 -23.86 -9.74 24.60
C ILE A 66 -22.76 -8.67 24.61
N ALA A 67 -21.57 -9.05 24.16
CA ALA A 67 -20.49 -8.10 23.96
C ALA A 67 -20.83 -7.11 22.82
N ASP A 68 -20.67 -5.82 23.08
CA ASP A 68 -20.79 -4.80 22.06
C ASP A 68 -19.63 -4.92 21.05
N GLY A 69 -19.94 -5.42 19.85
CA GLY A 69 -18.97 -5.51 18.75
C GLY A 69 -18.70 -4.19 18.04
N SER A 70 -19.44 -3.11 18.36
CA SER A 70 -19.28 -1.81 17.71
C SER A 70 -18.20 -0.95 18.37
N THR A 71 -17.92 -1.17 19.65
CA THR A 71 -16.90 -0.43 20.39
C THR A 71 -15.53 -1.12 20.27
N PRO A 72 -14.50 -0.43 19.73
CA PRO A 72 -13.15 -0.99 19.70
C PRO A 72 -12.63 -1.19 21.12
N SER A 73 -11.89 -2.28 21.35
CA SER A 73 -11.23 -2.50 22.64
C SER A 73 -10.30 -1.32 23.00
N PRO A 74 -10.10 -1.00 24.29
CA PRO A 74 -9.23 0.09 24.71
C PRO A 74 -7.80 -0.06 24.15
N GLU A 75 -7.31 -1.30 24.08
CA GLU A 75 -6.04 -1.64 23.43
C GLU A 75 -6.02 -1.27 21.94
N THR A 76 -7.08 -1.64 21.20
CA THR A 76 -7.21 -1.30 19.78
C THR A 76 -7.28 0.21 19.57
N ALA A 77 -7.99 0.92 20.46
CA ALA A 77 -8.08 2.38 20.42
C ALA A 77 -6.71 3.04 20.64
N LEU A 78 -5.93 2.55 21.62
CA LEU A 78 -4.57 3.02 21.90
C LEU A 78 -3.64 2.82 20.71
N ILE A 79 -3.60 1.61 20.13
CA ILE A 79 -2.78 1.28 18.95
C ILE A 79 -3.12 2.21 17.79
N ARG A 80 -4.41 2.45 17.54
CA ARG A 80 -4.86 3.38 16.49
C ARG A 80 -4.42 4.82 16.78
N ALA A 81 -4.50 5.27 18.03
CA ALA A 81 -4.08 6.61 18.43
C ALA A 81 -2.57 6.81 18.25
N GLU A 82 -1.77 5.84 18.68
CA GLU A 82 -0.31 5.83 18.51
C GLU A 82 0.10 5.80 17.05
N ALA A 83 -0.53 4.94 16.23
CA ALA A 83 -0.29 4.88 14.79
C ALA A 83 -0.54 6.25 14.13
N ARG A 84 -1.65 6.91 14.48
CA ARG A 84 -1.98 8.27 13.99
C ARG A 84 -0.93 9.30 14.46
N ALA A 85 -0.49 9.22 15.71
CA ALA A 85 0.54 10.13 16.24
C ALA A 85 1.88 9.96 15.50
N SER A 86 2.28 8.71 15.24
CA SER A 86 3.49 8.37 14.48
C SER A 86 3.44 8.91 13.06
N VAL A 87 2.32 8.75 12.37
CA VAL A 87 2.12 9.33 11.03
C VAL A 87 2.21 10.85 11.06
N ARG A 88 1.55 11.51 12.02
CA ARG A 88 1.64 12.98 12.18
C ARG A 88 3.08 13.43 12.43
N ALA A 89 3.82 12.71 13.29
CA ALA A 89 5.22 13.01 13.57
C ALA A 89 6.09 12.87 12.31
N ALA A 90 5.87 11.85 11.50
CA ALA A 90 6.58 11.66 10.23
C ALA A 90 6.26 12.78 9.23
N LEU A 91 4.98 13.17 9.11
CA LEU A 91 4.55 14.26 8.22
C LEU A 91 5.13 15.63 8.60
N ARG A 92 5.40 15.90 9.89
CA ARG A 92 6.04 17.14 10.33
C ARG A 92 7.49 17.31 9.84
N THR A 93 8.14 16.23 9.40
CA THR A 93 9.51 16.27 8.83
C THR A 93 9.53 16.66 7.35
N LEU A 94 8.36 16.67 6.70
CA LEU A 94 8.20 17.03 5.30
C LEU A 94 8.00 18.53 5.15
N GLY A 95 8.29 19.05 3.95
CA GLY A 95 7.96 20.45 3.64
C GLY A 95 6.44 20.66 3.57
N GLU A 96 5.99 21.91 3.72
CA GLU A 96 4.56 22.24 3.77
C GLU A 96 3.78 21.74 2.55
N ARG A 97 4.35 21.94 1.35
CA ARG A 97 3.75 21.49 0.08
C ARG A 97 3.64 19.97 0.00
N GLU A 98 4.69 19.24 0.41
CA GLU A 98 4.71 17.77 0.43
C GLU A 98 3.67 17.22 1.42
N ARG A 99 3.62 17.82 2.61
CA ARG A 99 2.69 17.47 3.68
C ARG A 99 1.24 17.69 3.24
N ARG A 100 0.94 18.82 2.58
CA ARG A 100 -0.40 19.12 2.06
C ARG A 100 -0.84 18.10 1.02
N VAL A 101 0.00 17.84 0.01
CA VAL A 101 -0.30 16.83 -1.03
C VAL A 101 -0.56 15.45 -0.44
N LEU A 102 0.25 14.97 0.50
CA LEU A 102 0.01 13.68 1.15
C LEU A 102 -1.24 13.68 2.04
N ALA A 103 -1.46 14.74 2.81
CA ALA A 103 -2.63 14.84 3.69
C ALA A 103 -3.93 14.80 2.88
N ASP A 104 -3.96 15.49 1.74
CA ASP A 104 -5.11 15.54 0.84
C ASP A 104 -5.29 14.22 0.06
N ARG A 105 -4.19 13.59 -0.36
CA ARG A 105 -4.22 12.31 -1.08
C ARG A 105 -4.78 11.18 -0.22
N PHE A 106 -4.41 11.15 1.06
CA PHE A 106 -4.75 10.05 1.98
C PHE A 106 -5.84 10.41 3.00
N GLY A 107 -6.45 11.59 2.91
CA GLY A 107 -7.53 11.98 3.83
C GLY A 107 -7.08 12.17 5.29
N LEU A 108 -5.80 12.47 5.52
CA LEU A 108 -5.21 12.48 6.88
C LEU A 108 -5.70 13.64 7.76
N ARG A 109 -6.46 14.58 7.19
CA ARG A 109 -7.11 15.71 7.88
C ARG A 109 -8.58 15.43 8.23
N GLY A 110 -9.04 14.18 8.16
CA GLY A 110 -10.43 13.82 8.45
C GLY A 110 -11.38 13.99 7.26
N GLY A 111 -10.84 14.19 6.06
CA GLY A 111 -11.61 14.23 4.81
C GLY A 111 -11.42 12.96 3.98
N ARG A 112 -12.14 12.87 2.85
CA ARG A 112 -11.96 11.78 1.88
C ARG A 112 -10.59 11.86 1.19
N ALA A 113 -10.08 10.70 0.76
CA ALA A 113 -8.95 10.65 -0.15
C ALA A 113 -9.28 11.36 -1.47
N ARG A 114 -8.35 12.19 -1.96
CA ARG A 114 -8.52 12.98 -3.18
C ARG A 114 -7.63 12.48 -4.32
N SER A 115 -8.10 12.62 -5.55
CA SER A 115 -7.35 12.25 -6.76
C SER A 115 -6.23 13.24 -7.05
N LEU A 116 -5.18 12.80 -7.76
CA LEU A 116 -4.07 13.68 -8.17
C LEU A 116 -4.55 14.88 -9.02
N ARG A 117 -5.63 14.69 -9.80
CA ARG A 117 -6.23 15.76 -10.62
C ARG A 117 -6.94 16.78 -9.75
N GLU A 118 -7.76 16.35 -8.78
CA GLU A 118 -8.43 17.26 -7.84
C GLU A 118 -7.42 18.07 -7.02
N ILE A 119 -6.37 17.41 -6.51
CA ILE A 119 -5.31 18.07 -5.75
C ILE A 119 -4.52 19.05 -6.63
N GLY A 120 -4.22 18.66 -7.87
CA GLY A 120 -3.53 19.52 -8.84
C GLY A 120 -4.33 20.77 -9.18
N ALA A 121 -5.66 20.62 -9.38
CA ALA A 121 -6.55 21.73 -9.67
C ALA A 121 -6.59 22.76 -8.52
N GLU A 122 -6.62 22.31 -7.26
CA GLU A 122 -6.60 23.21 -6.09
C GLU A 122 -5.25 23.92 -5.92
N LEU A 123 -4.14 23.22 -6.19
CA LEU A 123 -2.78 23.76 -5.99
C LEU A 123 -2.23 24.51 -7.21
N GLY A 124 -2.98 24.59 -8.32
CA GLY A 124 -2.52 25.18 -9.57
C GLY A 124 -1.36 24.39 -10.22
N LEU A 125 -1.31 23.08 -10.00
CA LEU A 125 -0.24 22.20 -10.47
C LEU A 125 -0.77 21.13 -11.41
N SER A 126 0.08 20.70 -12.36
CA SER A 126 -0.25 19.57 -13.22
C SER A 126 -0.35 18.28 -12.41
N ARG A 127 -1.15 17.32 -12.91
CA ARG A 127 -1.26 15.97 -12.33
C ARG A 127 0.11 15.32 -12.12
N GLU A 128 1.01 15.50 -13.08
CA GLU A 128 2.35 14.91 -13.02
C GLU A 128 3.23 15.57 -11.95
N ALA A 129 3.12 16.89 -11.77
CA ALA A 129 3.81 17.58 -10.69
C ALA A 129 3.36 17.05 -9.32
N ILE A 130 2.06 16.84 -9.11
CA ILE A 130 1.55 16.23 -7.86
C ILE A 130 2.09 14.80 -7.68
N ARG A 131 2.13 13.98 -8.74
CA ARG A 131 2.70 12.63 -8.70
C ARG A 131 4.18 12.64 -8.29
N LEU A 132 4.97 13.58 -8.82
CA LEU A 132 6.38 13.72 -8.48
C LEU A 132 6.58 14.17 -7.03
N ILE A 133 5.77 15.12 -6.55
CA ILE A 133 5.78 15.56 -5.15
C ILE A 133 5.44 14.38 -4.23
N GLU A 134 4.39 13.60 -4.55
CA GLU A 134 4.01 12.41 -3.79
C GLU A 134 5.16 11.39 -3.72
N LYS A 135 5.79 11.10 -4.87
CA LYS A 135 6.92 10.15 -4.94
C LYS A 135 8.07 10.60 -4.05
N ARG A 136 8.51 11.85 -4.20
CA ARG A 136 9.62 12.43 -3.40
C ARG A 136 9.31 12.40 -1.91
N ALA A 137 8.09 12.79 -1.52
CA ALA A 137 7.66 12.79 -0.13
C ALA A 137 7.66 11.37 0.47
N LYS A 138 7.12 10.38 -0.26
CA LYS A 138 7.15 8.96 0.15
C LYS A 138 8.57 8.43 0.32
N ASP A 139 9.47 8.74 -0.60
CA ASP A 139 10.86 8.29 -0.53
C ASP A 139 11.60 8.93 0.67
N LYS A 140 11.32 10.20 0.97
CA LYS A 140 11.82 10.89 2.17
C LYS A 140 11.31 10.24 3.45
N LEU A 141 10.01 9.96 3.55
CA LEU A 141 9.42 9.25 4.69
C LEU A 141 10.04 7.85 4.88
N ARG A 142 10.18 7.08 3.80
CA ARG A 142 10.82 5.74 3.84
C ARG A 142 12.25 5.79 4.37
N ARG A 143 13.01 6.84 4.06
CA ARG A 143 14.37 7.01 4.57
C ARG A 143 14.39 7.31 6.06
N ILE A 144 13.48 8.16 6.53
CA ILE A 144 13.38 8.55 7.94
C ILE A 144 12.94 7.37 8.81
N VAL A 145 11.96 6.59 8.35
CA VAL A 145 11.50 5.39 9.06
C VAL A 145 12.61 4.34 9.13
N ARG A 146 13.28 4.05 7.99
CA ARG A 146 14.41 3.09 7.96
C ARG A 146 15.62 3.56 8.78
N GLY A 147 15.88 4.86 8.83
CA GLY A 147 16.95 5.45 9.62
C GLY A 147 16.66 5.44 11.13
N ARG A 148 15.39 5.56 11.55
CA ARG A 148 14.98 5.39 12.95
C ARG A 148 15.01 3.94 13.40
N SER A 149 14.71 2.99 12.51
CA SER A 149 14.75 1.56 12.80
C SER A 149 16.15 0.97 12.66
N GLY A 150 17.19 1.71 13.07
CA GLY A 150 18.62 1.42 12.82
C GLY A 150 19.13 0.09 13.37
N ARG A 151 18.68 -1.03 12.80
CA ARG A 151 19.51 -2.20 12.58
C ARG A 151 20.26 -1.93 11.27
N PRO A 152 21.60 -1.79 11.29
CA PRO A 152 22.34 -1.79 10.05
C PRO A 152 22.02 -3.11 9.34
N GLY A 153 21.57 -3.04 8.09
CA GLY A 153 21.44 -4.23 7.26
C GLY A 153 22.75 -5.01 7.30
N PRO A 154 22.71 -6.36 7.22
CA PRO A 154 23.92 -7.16 7.27
C PRO A 154 24.92 -6.59 6.26
N ARG A 155 26.08 -6.16 6.76
CA ARG A 155 27.16 -5.68 5.89
C ARG A 155 27.42 -6.79 4.87
N PRO A 156 27.53 -6.48 3.56
CA PRO A 156 28.01 -7.48 2.62
C PRO A 156 29.34 -8.01 3.16
N ARG A 157 29.43 -9.32 3.32
CA ARG A 157 30.66 -9.96 3.77
C ARG A 157 31.73 -9.59 2.73
N PRO A 158 32.93 -9.15 3.13
CA PRO A 158 34.01 -8.99 2.17
C PRO A 158 34.24 -10.34 1.50
N ASP A 159 34.31 -10.33 0.17
CA ASP A 159 34.54 -11.52 -0.64
C ASP A 159 35.90 -12.12 -0.24
N VAL A 160 35.90 -13.13 0.62
CA VAL A 160 37.13 -13.78 1.13
C VAL A 160 37.72 -14.79 0.14
N HIS A 161 37.56 -14.60 -1.17
CA HIS A 161 38.12 -15.51 -2.18
C HIS A 161 39.13 -14.79 -3.08
N GLY A 162 40.14 -14.21 -2.44
CA GLY A 162 41.41 -13.82 -3.05
C GLY A 162 42.53 -14.74 -2.56
N VAL A 163 42.44 -16.05 -2.83
CA VAL A 163 43.59 -16.94 -2.68
C VAL A 163 44.44 -16.78 -3.93
N ALA A 164 45.58 -16.11 -3.78
CA ALA A 164 46.58 -15.96 -4.82
C ALA A 164 47.02 -17.35 -5.32
N SER A 165 46.63 -17.70 -6.54
CA SER A 165 47.25 -18.78 -7.29
C SER A 165 48.55 -18.23 -7.87
N GLY A 166 49.69 -18.69 -7.34
CA GLY A 166 51.03 -18.32 -7.83
C GLY A 166 51.27 -18.72 -9.30
N PRO A 167 52.37 -18.26 -9.91
CA PRO A 167 52.65 -18.53 -11.31
C PRO A 167 52.90 -20.02 -11.53
N ARG A 168 52.13 -20.63 -12.44
CA ARG A 168 52.35 -22.01 -12.88
C ARG A 168 53.71 -22.10 -13.58
N ARG A 169 54.56 -23.03 -13.14
CA ARG A 169 55.76 -23.44 -13.90
C ARG A 169 55.34 -24.00 -15.26
N PRO A 170 56.08 -23.75 -16.36
CA PRO A 170 55.79 -24.40 -17.63
C PRO A 170 56.27 -25.87 -17.61
N ASP A 171 55.46 -26.76 -18.19
CA ASP A 171 55.80 -28.16 -18.43
C ASP A 171 56.96 -28.29 -19.44
N PRO A 172 57.85 -29.29 -19.30
CA PRO A 172 59.09 -29.37 -20.05
C PRO A 172 58.98 -30.20 -21.33
N ASP A 173 57.86 -30.27 -22.05
CA ASP A 173 57.75 -31.18 -23.22
C ASP A 173 57.03 -30.62 -24.47
N HIS A 174 56.78 -29.31 -24.55
CA HIS A 174 56.18 -28.71 -25.76
C HIS A 174 57.19 -28.30 -26.85
N ALA A 175 58.48 -28.62 -26.67
CA ALA A 175 59.57 -28.17 -27.53
C ALA A 175 60.07 -29.24 -28.50
N LEU A 176 59.19 -30.00 -29.17
CA LEU A 176 59.60 -30.90 -30.24
C LEU A 176 58.42 -31.23 -31.17
N LEU A 177 58.11 -30.33 -32.11
CA LEU A 177 57.71 -30.70 -33.48
C LEU A 177 57.49 -29.44 -34.32
N MET A 178 58.09 -29.47 -35.51
CA MET A 178 57.96 -28.51 -36.62
C MET A 178 58.89 -27.28 -36.61
N ARG A 179 60.18 -27.58 -36.82
CA ARG A 179 60.99 -26.86 -37.80
C ARG A 179 60.44 -27.08 -39.20
N ARG A 180 60.67 -26.08 -40.08
CA ARG A 180 60.50 -25.98 -41.55
C ARG A 180 59.31 -25.10 -41.90
N THR A 181 59.40 -24.00 -42.66
CA THR A 181 60.39 -23.51 -43.63
C THR A 181 60.12 -22.03 -43.91
N SER A 182 61.15 -21.28 -44.33
CA SER A 182 61.10 -20.24 -45.38
C SER A 182 60.08 -19.10 -45.22
N GLY A 183 60.45 -17.85 -45.00
CA GLY A 183 61.28 -17.04 -45.89
C GLY A 183 60.48 -15.83 -46.40
N ALA A 184 61.16 -14.69 -46.53
CA ALA A 184 60.81 -13.50 -47.33
C ALA A 184 59.76 -12.46 -46.83
N ARG A 185 60.31 -11.27 -46.49
CA ARG A 185 60.06 -9.92 -47.05
C ARG A 185 58.62 -9.41 -47.28
N ASN A 186 58.29 -8.26 -46.67
CA ASN A 186 57.90 -6.95 -47.28
C ASN A 186 57.15 -6.09 -46.24
N ARG A 187 57.58 -4.89 -45.85
CA ARG A 187 57.57 -3.55 -46.52
C ARG A 187 56.18 -2.92 -46.73
N HIS A 188 56.09 -1.65 -46.31
CA HIS A 188 55.05 -0.62 -46.50
C HIS A 188 53.78 -0.72 -45.62
N ALA A 189 53.20 0.36 -45.08
CA ALA A 189 53.22 1.82 -45.34
C ALA A 189 53.00 2.56 -43.99
N ALA A 190 53.69 3.65 -43.64
CA ALA A 190 53.46 5.06 -44.03
C ALA A 190 51.99 5.51 -43.84
N ARG A 191 51.62 6.67 -43.29
CA ARG A 191 52.27 7.85 -42.68
C ARG A 191 51.09 8.77 -42.28
N ILE A 192 51.29 9.65 -41.28
CA ILE A 192 50.76 11.05 -41.25
C ILE A 192 49.25 11.24 -40.89
N PHE A 193 48.76 12.21 -40.10
CA PHE A 193 49.16 13.62 -39.80
C PHE A 193 48.76 14.03 -38.36
N PHE A 194 49.45 15.05 -37.84
CA PHE A 194 49.46 15.61 -36.47
C PHE A 194 49.03 17.09 -36.50
N GLN A 195 48.26 17.55 -35.50
CA GLN A 195 48.05 18.92 -34.94
C GLN A 195 48.00 20.16 -35.87
N SER A 196 47.20 21.20 -35.62
CA SER A 196 47.27 22.15 -34.48
C SER A 196 46.43 23.40 -34.80
N ALA A 197 46.08 24.17 -33.75
CA ALA A 197 46.02 25.65 -33.66
C ALA A 197 44.80 26.10 -32.82
N THR A 198 44.90 26.35 -31.51
CA THR A 198 45.44 27.52 -30.76
C THR A 198 44.57 28.80 -30.74
N ARG A 199 44.02 29.04 -29.53
CA ARG A 199 43.63 30.28 -28.80
C ARG A 199 43.98 31.66 -29.37
N SER A 200 43.11 32.65 -29.08
CA SER A 200 43.43 34.01 -28.56
C SER A 200 42.11 34.79 -28.27
N THR A 201 41.65 35.01 -27.03
CA THR A 201 41.86 36.07 -25.99
C THR A 201 41.22 37.47 -26.19
N ARG A 202 40.53 37.93 -25.11
CA ARG A 202 40.21 39.32 -24.62
C ARG A 202 39.38 40.24 -25.55
N GLY A 203 38.48 41.12 -25.10
CA GLY A 203 38.03 41.67 -23.81
C GLY A 203 37.31 43.00 -24.11
N GLY A 204 36.36 43.47 -23.28
CA GLY A 204 35.74 44.81 -23.48
C GLY A 204 34.50 45.06 -22.60
N ALA A 205 34.46 46.21 -21.94
CA ALA A 205 33.57 46.58 -20.84
C ALA A 205 32.56 47.68 -21.22
N GLY A 206 31.34 47.60 -20.67
CA GLY A 206 30.36 48.70 -20.39
C GLY A 206 29.83 49.56 -21.56
N PRO A 207 28.79 50.42 -21.37
CA PRO A 207 28.04 50.72 -20.14
C PRO A 207 26.49 50.63 -20.27
N VAL A 208 25.83 50.78 -19.12
CA VAL A 208 24.40 51.06 -18.88
C VAL A 208 23.91 52.35 -19.56
N PRO A 209 22.59 52.47 -19.79
CA PRO A 209 21.90 53.64 -19.22
C PRO A 209 20.62 53.31 -18.43
N ALA A 210 20.36 54.20 -17.48
CA ALA A 210 19.18 54.31 -16.63
C ALA A 210 18.04 55.09 -17.30
N SER A 211 16.79 54.84 -16.88
CA SER A 211 15.71 55.83 -16.66
C SER A 211 14.34 55.14 -16.69
N SER A 212 13.60 55.12 -15.57
CA SER A 212 12.40 55.98 -15.31
C SER A 212 11.12 55.22 -15.69
N ALA A 213 9.96 55.27 -15.03
CA ALA A 213 9.33 56.04 -13.95
C ALA A 213 8.08 55.18 -13.53
N ILE A 214 7.71 55.05 -12.25
CA ILE A 214 6.75 55.88 -11.49
C ILE A 214 5.34 56.03 -12.14
N ARG A 215 4.31 55.84 -11.29
CA ARG A 215 2.82 56.00 -11.41
C ARG A 215 2.09 54.70 -11.78
N GLN A 216 1.01 54.29 -11.11
CA GLN A 216 0.16 54.87 -10.06
C GLN A 216 -0.34 53.73 -9.15
#